data_AF-A0A5C8UW65-F1
#
_entry.id   AF-A0A5C8UW65-F1
#
_cell.length_a   1.000
_cell.length_b   1.000
_cell.length_c   1.000
_cell.angle_alpha   90.00
_cell.angle_beta   90.00
_cell.angle_gamma   90.00
#
_symmetry.space_group_name_H-M   'P 1'
#
loop_
_entity.id
_entity.type
_entity.pdbx_description
1 polymer ?
#
loop_
_entity_poly.entity_id
_entity_poly.type
_entity_poly.pdbx_seq_one_letter_code
_entity_poly.pdbx_strand_id
1 'polypeptide(L)'
;MTPPTSASSTSRSRIIIALVLAAVAIPLLVLGLIDPLEGGLALVGVVVLGVAVRLLSKVRVPRLAWISIIATVAVGALTIVLAVTARPQPAVGGTVASPVSGVILGLLWVYRLGVLSTLAGGVLYIVRLVGSLERNRR
;
A
#
# COMPACT_ATOMS: atom_id res chain seq x y z
N MET A 1 17.91 41.45 -5.54
CA MET A 1 17.70 40.87 -6.89
C MET A 1 17.69 39.36 -6.72
N THR A 2 16.52 38.77 -6.47
CA THR A 2 16.36 37.32 -6.27
C THR A 2 16.17 36.66 -7.64
N PRO A 3 16.94 35.62 -7.99
CA PRO A 3 16.77 34.96 -9.27
C PRO A 3 15.37 34.32 -9.35
N PRO A 4 14.71 34.36 -10.53
CA PRO A 4 13.44 33.69 -10.72
C PRO A 4 13.64 32.20 -10.50
N THR A 5 12.92 31.65 -9.52
CA THR A 5 12.81 30.22 -9.28
C THR A 5 12.22 29.60 -10.55
N SER A 6 13.04 28.87 -11.30
CA SER A 6 12.59 28.14 -12.48
C SER A 6 11.53 27.14 -12.04
N ALA A 7 10.26 27.49 -12.29
CA ALA A 7 9.13 26.60 -12.11
C ALA A 7 9.41 25.37 -12.97
N SER A 8 9.85 24.28 -12.34
CA SER A 8 10.17 23.03 -13.02
C SER A 8 8.87 22.54 -13.67
N SER A 9 8.71 22.75 -14.98
CA SER A 9 7.61 22.16 -15.72
C SER A 9 7.77 20.65 -15.58
N THR A 10 6.82 20.00 -14.90
CA THR A 10 6.81 18.55 -14.82
C THR A 10 6.56 18.05 -16.23
N SER A 11 7.62 17.63 -16.92
CA SER A 11 7.55 17.15 -18.30
C SER A 11 6.52 16.02 -18.41
N ARG A 12 5.68 16.03 -19.44
CA ARG A 12 4.63 15.04 -19.71
C ARG A 12 5.11 13.59 -19.52
N SER A 13 6.35 13.29 -19.91
CA SER A 13 6.99 11.99 -19.72
C SER A 13 7.08 11.54 -18.25
N ARG A 14 7.34 12.45 -17.32
CA ARG A 14 7.38 12.14 -15.87
C ARG A 14 6.01 11.74 -15.33
N ILE A 15 4.93 12.36 -15.83
CA ILE A 15 3.56 12.01 -15.43
C ILE A 15 3.16 10.65 -16.01
N ILE A 16 3.57 10.35 -17.25
CA ILE A 16 3.33 9.02 -17.85
C ILE A 16 4.10 7.94 -17.09
N ILE A 17 5.38 8.14 -16.76
CA ILE A 17 6.16 7.21 -15.95
C ILE A 17 5.51 7.00 -14.58
N ALA A 18 5.07 8.07 -13.93
CA ALA A 18 4.35 8.02 -12.67
C ALA A 18 3.04 7.20 -12.77
N LEU A 19 2.30 7.34 -13.87
CA LEU A 19 1.07 6.58 -14.13
C LEU A 19 1.37 5.08 -14.31
N VAL A 20 2.41 4.75 -15.09
CA VAL A 20 2.83 3.35 -15.31
C VAL A 20 3.25 2.71 -13.99
N LEU A 21 4.07 3.40 -13.20
CA LEU A 21 4.50 2.91 -11.88
C LEU A 21 3.31 2.73 -10.92
N ALA A 22 2.33 3.65 -10.93
CA ALA A 22 1.11 3.51 -10.15
C ALA A 22 0.26 2.31 -10.59
N ALA A 23 0.19 2.04 -11.91
CA ALA A 23 -0.49 0.87 -12.45
C ALA A 23 0.22 -0.43 -12.05
N VAL A 24 1.55 -0.47 -12.05
CA VAL A 24 2.36 -1.63 -11.60
C VAL A 24 2.20 -1.88 -10.09
N ALA A 25 1.94 -0.84 -9.29
CA ALA A 25 1.68 -0.98 -7.87
C ALA A 25 0.34 -1.71 -7.57
N ILE A 26 -0.64 -1.71 -8.49
CA ILE A 26 -1.93 -2.39 -8.29
C ILE A 26 -1.77 -3.91 -8.18
N PRO A 27 -1.12 -4.63 -9.13
CA PRO A 27 -0.82 -6.05 -8.98
C PRO A 27 -0.06 -6.38 -7.69
N LEU A 28 0.90 -5.55 -7.30
CA LEU A 28 1.64 -5.73 -6.04
C LEU A 28 0.72 -5.60 -4.82
N LEU A 29 -0.23 -4.66 -4.82
CA LEU A 29 -1.23 -4.58 -3.75
C LEU A 29 -2.16 -5.81 -3.72
N VAL A 30 -2.45 -6.41 -4.86
CA VAL A 30 -3.22 -7.66 -4.91
C VAL A 30 -2.45 -8.82 -4.29
N LEU A 31 -1.13 -8.92 -4.50
CA LEU A 31 -0.29 -9.88 -3.78
C LEU A 31 -0.33 -9.66 -2.26
N GLY A 32 -0.52 -8.40 -1.84
CA GLY A 32 -0.79 -8.02 -0.45
C GLY A 32 -1.95 -8.78 0.22
N LEU A 33 -2.95 -9.27 -0.54
CA LEU A 33 -4.15 -9.92 0.00
C LEU A 33 -3.94 -11.39 0.44
N ILE A 34 -2.87 -12.05 -0.04
CA ILE A 34 -2.65 -13.48 0.16
C ILE A 34 -2.40 -13.76 1.66
N ASP A 35 -1.26 -13.30 2.16
CA ASP A 35 -0.79 -13.52 3.52
C ASP A 35 0.10 -12.36 3.99
N PRO A 36 0.19 -12.04 5.30
CA PRO A 36 1.06 -10.98 5.79
C PRO A 36 2.54 -11.21 5.51
N LEU A 37 3.01 -12.47 5.42
CA LEU A 37 4.42 -12.77 5.14
C LEU A 37 4.80 -12.46 3.68
N GLU A 38 4.01 -12.96 2.72
CA GLU A 38 4.24 -12.73 1.30
C GLU A 38 3.79 -11.32 0.87
N GLY A 39 2.60 -10.93 1.32
CA GLY A 39 1.97 -9.65 1.04
C GLY A 39 2.64 -8.47 1.73
N GLY A 40 3.33 -8.69 2.85
CA GLY A 40 4.11 -7.66 3.55
C GLY A 40 5.26 -7.14 2.69
N LEU A 41 6.00 -8.02 2.02
CA LEU A 41 7.05 -7.62 1.07
C LEU A 41 6.47 -6.86 -0.13
N ALA A 42 5.31 -7.30 -0.62
CA ALA A 42 4.61 -6.60 -1.68
C ALA A 42 4.17 -5.19 -1.25
N LEU A 43 3.66 -5.02 -0.03
CA LEU A 43 3.33 -3.72 0.57
C LEU A 43 4.55 -2.81 0.69
N VAL A 44 5.70 -3.32 1.11
CA VAL A 44 6.96 -2.56 1.13
C VAL A 44 7.32 -2.08 -0.28
N GLY A 45 7.22 -2.96 -1.27
CA GLY A 45 7.40 -2.60 -2.69
C GLY A 45 6.44 -1.49 -3.14
N VAL A 46 5.18 -1.54 -2.71
CA VAL A 46 4.17 -0.51 -2.99
C VAL A 46 4.51 0.81 -2.31
N VAL A 47 5.03 0.79 -1.07
CA VAL A 47 5.50 2.00 -0.39
C VAL A 47 6.62 2.65 -1.19
N VAL A 48 7.63 1.87 -1.61
CA VAL A 48 8.76 2.35 -2.41
C VAL A 48 8.28 2.95 -3.73
N LEU A 49 7.41 2.24 -4.45
CA LEU A 49 6.78 2.72 -5.68
C LEU A 49 5.98 4.00 -5.44
N GLY A 50 5.17 4.05 -4.39
CA GLY A 50 4.37 5.23 -4.03
C GLY A 50 5.23 6.45 -3.73
N VAL A 51 6.37 6.27 -3.05
CA VAL A 51 7.35 7.34 -2.83
C VAL A 51 7.96 7.78 -4.17
N ALA A 52 8.41 6.85 -5.01
CA ALA A 52 8.99 7.16 -6.32
C ALA A 52 8.01 7.94 -7.20
N VAL A 53 6.74 7.50 -7.25
CA VAL A 53 5.67 8.17 -8.01
C VAL A 53 5.39 9.57 -7.46
N ARG A 54 5.40 9.74 -6.13
CA ARG A 54 5.25 11.06 -5.50
C ARG A 54 6.40 12.00 -5.89
N LEU A 55 7.64 11.51 -5.88
CA LEU A 55 8.83 12.29 -6.23
C LEU A 55 8.83 12.66 -7.73
N LEU A 56 8.40 11.75 -8.60
CA LEU A 56 8.35 11.95 -10.05
C LEU A 56 7.22 12.88 -10.50
N SER A 57 6.01 12.68 -9.97
CA SER A 57 4.83 13.44 -10.40
C SER A 57 4.68 14.79 -9.70
N LYS A 58 5.24 14.94 -8.48
CA LYS A 58 4.95 16.04 -7.53
C LYS A 58 3.44 16.22 -7.24
N VAL A 59 2.59 15.27 -7.62
CA VAL A 59 1.15 15.30 -7.35
C VAL A 59 0.92 14.83 -5.92
N ARG A 60 0.13 15.60 -5.15
CA ARG A 60 -0.21 15.24 -3.77
C ARG A 60 -0.93 13.90 -3.73
N VAL A 61 -0.26 12.90 -3.16
CA VAL A 61 -0.86 11.61 -2.83
C VAL A 61 -1.99 11.82 -1.81
N PRO A 62 -3.19 11.22 -1.99
CA PRO A 62 -4.28 11.34 -1.04
C PRO A 62 -3.86 10.84 0.35
N ARG A 63 -4.24 11.59 1.41
CA ARG A 63 -3.95 11.21 2.81
C ARG A 63 -4.46 9.81 3.14
N LEU A 64 -5.63 9.45 2.58
CA LEU A 64 -6.23 8.13 2.73
C LEU A 64 -5.27 6.99 2.32
N ALA A 65 -4.54 7.15 1.22
CA ALA A 65 -3.60 6.12 0.75
C ALA A 65 -2.40 5.98 1.69
N TRP A 66 -1.84 7.08 2.18
CA TRP A 66 -0.71 7.01 3.12
C TRP A 66 -1.10 6.45 4.49
N ILE A 67 -2.24 6.88 5.02
CA ILE A 67 -2.73 6.41 6.32
C ILE A 67 -3.06 4.92 6.24
N SER A 68 -3.74 4.49 5.18
CA SER A 68 -4.06 3.07 4.97
C SER A 68 -2.80 2.22 4.81
N ILE A 69 -1.80 2.67 4.03
CA ILE A 69 -0.51 1.96 3.90
C ILE A 69 0.14 1.78 5.27
N ILE A 70 0.32 2.87 6.03
CA ILE A 70 1.01 2.82 7.32
C ILE A 70 0.25 1.93 8.31
N ALA A 71 -1.07 2.09 8.38
CA ALA A 71 -1.91 1.26 9.25
C ALA A 71 -1.82 -0.21 8.85
N THR A 72 -1.86 -0.53 7.56
CA THR A 72 -1.78 -1.91 7.06
C THR A 72 -0.41 -2.54 7.35
N VAL A 73 0.67 -1.79 7.14
CA VAL A 73 2.03 -2.24 7.48
C VAL A 73 2.18 -2.47 8.99
N ALA A 74 1.64 -1.58 9.82
CA ALA A 74 1.66 -1.73 11.28
C ALA A 74 0.87 -2.96 11.74
N VAL A 75 -0.33 -3.18 11.19
CA VAL A 75 -1.15 -4.37 11.49
C VAL A 75 -0.45 -5.64 11.00
N GLY A 76 0.12 -5.64 9.80
CA GLY A 76 0.88 -6.77 9.27
C GLY A 76 2.07 -7.13 10.14
N ALA A 77 2.88 -6.14 10.54
CA ALA A 77 4.00 -6.33 11.46
C ALA A 77 3.55 -6.88 12.82
N LEU A 78 2.48 -6.33 13.40
CA LEU A 78 1.91 -6.81 14.65
C LEU A 78 1.44 -8.27 14.52
N THR A 79 0.82 -8.62 13.39
CA THR A 79 0.35 -9.98 13.11
C THR A 79 1.52 -10.96 13.06
N ILE A 80 2.62 -10.59 12.38
CA ILE A 80 3.84 -11.42 12.31
C ILE A 80 4.46 -11.58 13.71
N VAL A 81 4.60 -10.49 14.48
CA VAL A 81 5.15 -10.54 15.85
C VAL A 81 4.34 -11.48 16.73
N LEU A 82 3.00 -11.38 16.67
CA LEU A 82 2.12 -12.25 17.45
C LEU A 82 2.17 -13.70 16.96
N ALA A 83 2.28 -13.94 15.65
CA ALA A 83 2.43 -15.29 15.11
C ALA A 83 3.74 -15.95 15.57
N VAL A 84 4.86 -15.20 15.63
CA VAL A 84 6.17 -15.71 16.06
C VAL A 84 6.24 -15.90 17.58
N THR A 85 5.57 -15.05 18.36
CA THR A 85 5.63 -15.07 19.84
C THR A 85 4.51 -15.87 20.49
N ALA A 86 3.46 -16.24 19.75
CA ALA A 86 2.37 -17.06 20.25
C ALA A 86 2.88 -18.44 20.66
N ARG A 87 2.64 -18.82 21.92
CA ARG A 87 2.91 -20.17 22.38
C ARG A 87 1.91 -21.14 21.74
N PRO A 88 2.32 -22.36 21.38
CA PRO A 88 1.41 -23.39 20.88
C PRO A 88 0.25 -23.58 21.85
N GLN A 89 -0.99 -23.45 21.37
CA GLN A 89 -2.14 -23.72 22.23
C GLN A 89 -2.29 -25.23 22.44
N PRO A 90 -2.57 -25.69 23.68
CA PRO A 90 -2.89 -27.09 23.92
C PRO A 90 -4.18 -27.45 23.19
N ALA A 91 -4.20 -28.61 22.53
CA ALA A 91 -5.41 -29.12 21.88
C ALA A 91 -6.52 -29.31 22.92
N VAL A 92 -7.63 -28.61 22.75
CA VAL A 92 -8.81 -28.74 23.62
C VAL A 92 -9.75 -29.76 22.99
N GLY A 93 -9.93 -30.91 23.63
CA GLY A 93 -11.04 -31.84 23.33
C GLY A 93 -10.82 -32.84 22.18
N GLY A 94 -9.58 -33.17 21.80
CA GLY A 94 -9.30 -34.20 20.79
C GLY A 94 -9.57 -33.78 19.34
N THR A 95 -10.15 -32.60 19.12
CA THR A 95 -10.05 -31.88 17.86
C THR A 95 -8.70 -31.17 17.81
N VAL A 96 -8.01 -31.25 16.67
CA VAL A 96 -6.80 -30.47 16.42
C VAL A 96 -7.20 -29.00 16.52
N ALA A 97 -6.95 -28.37 17.67
CA ALA A 97 -7.15 -26.95 17.83
C ALA A 97 -6.35 -26.27 16.73
N SER A 98 -7.01 -25.46 15.90
CA SER A 98 -6.33 -24.72 14.85
C SER A 98 -5.14 -23.99 15.50
N PRO A 99 -3.90 -24.21 15.04
CA PRO A 99 -2.71 -23.68 15.72
C PRO A 99 -2.68 -22.14 15.74
N VAL A 100 -3.61 -21.51 15.01
CA VAL A 100 -3.78 -20.07 14.88
C VAL A 100 -4.88 -19.60 15.83
N SER A 101 -4.51 -18.81 16.84
CA SER A 101 -5.49 -18.23 17.77
C SER A 101 -6.52 -17.36 17.03
N GLY A 102 -7.76 -17.31 17.53
CA GLY A 102 -8.81 -16.46 16.94
C GLY A 102 -8.42 -14.98 16.84
N VAL A 103 -7.50 -14.52 17.70
CA VAL A 103 -6.93 -13.16 17.65
C VAL A 103 -6.09 -12.95 16.39
N ILE A 104 -5.27 -13.93 16.00
CA ILE A 104 -4.45 -13.86 14.78
C ILE A 104 -5.35 -13.85 13.55
N LEU A 105 -6.41 -14.68 13.53
CA LEU A 105 -7.39 -14.67 12.44
C LEU A 105 -8.10 -13.30 12.30
N GLY A 106 -8.49 -12.69 13.43
CA GLY A 106 -9.06 -11.34 13.43
C GLY A 106 -8.11 -10.29 12.87
N LEU A 107 -6.85 -10.31 13.29
CA LEU A 107 -5.79 -9.42 12.78
C LEU A 107 -5.55 -9.61 11.28
N LEU A 108 -5.61 -10.85 10.78
CA LEU A 108 -5.47 -11.17 9.36
C LEU A 108 -6.59 -10.54 8.51
N TRP A 109 -7.82 -10.54 9.02
CA TRP A 109 -8.94 -9.83 8.39
C TRP A 109 -8.75 -8.31 8.41
N VAL A 110 -8.31 -7.75 9.53
CA VAL A 110 -8.01 -6.30 9.63
C VAL A 110 -6.91 -5.93 8.63
N TYR A 111 -5.86 -6.75 8.52
CA TYR A 111 -4.80 -6.58 7.53
C TYR A 111 -5.37 -6.58 6.10
N ARG A 112 -6.20 -7.57 5.73
CA ARG A 112 -6.84 -7.63 4.41
C ARG A 112 -7.71 -6.40 4.11
N LEU A 113 -8.50 -5.93 5.07
CA LEU A 113 -9.28 -4.70 4.93
C LEU A 113 -8.40 -3.46 4.74
N GLY A 114 -7.23 -3.42 5.41
CA GLY A 114 -6.21 -2.40 5.21
C GLY A 114 -5.64 -2.41 3.79
N VAL A 115 -5.30 -3.60 3.27
CA VAL A 115 -4.84 -3.76 1.88
C VAL A 115 -5.89 -3.29 0.88
N LEU A 116 -7.17 -3.66 1.08
CA LEU A 116 -8.27 -3.19 0.22
C LEU A 116 -8.44 -1.66 0.27
N SER A 117 -8.34 -1.07 1.46
CA SER A 117 -8.39 0.38 1.62
C SER A 117 -7.24 1.08 0.89
N THR A 118 -6.06 0.45 0.93
CA THR A 118 -4.87 0.91 0.21
C THR A 118 -5.07 0.84 -1.31
N LEU A 119 -5.64 -0.26 -1.79
CA LEU A 119 -6.01 -0.45 -3.20
C LEU A 119 -6.97 0.64 -3.68
N ALA A 120 -8.03 0.92 -2.91
CA ALA A 120 -8.96 2.00 -3.21
C ALA A 120 -8.26 3.37 -3.28
N GLY A 121 -7.35 3.65 -2.33
CA GLY A 121 -6.51 4.85 -2.35
C GLY A 121 -5.61 4.95 -3.58
N GLY A 122 -5.03 3.82 -4.01
CA GLY A 122 -4.21 3.73 -5.22
C GLY A 122 -5.00 4.01 -6.50
N VAL A 123 -6.20 3.44 -6.63
CA VAL A 123 -7.10 3.72 -7.77
C VAL A 123 -7.48 5.19 -7.82
N LEU A 124 -7.85 5.81 -6.68
CA LEU A 124 -8.14 7.24 -6.61
C LEU A 124 -6.94 8.10 -7.04
N TYR A 125 -5.73 7.66 -6.72
CA TYR A 125 -4.52 8.36 -7.13
C TYR A 125 -4.27 8.27 -8.64
N ILE A 126 -4.50 7.11 -9.25
CA ILE A 126 -4.44 6.92 -10.71
C ILE A 126 -5.43 7.87 -11.41
N VAL A 127 -6.67 7.94 -10.94
CA VAL A 127 -7.69 8.85 -11.51
C VAL A 127 -7.23 10.31 -11.45
N ARG A 128 -6.62 10.74 -10.33
CA ARG A 128 -6.05 12.09 -10.21
C ARG A 128 -4.88 12.34 -11.16
N LEU A 129 -4.03 11.33 -11.38
CA LEU A 129 -2.93 11.39 -12.34
C LEU A 129 -3.44 11.56 -13.77
N VAL A 130 -4.45 10.78 -14.17
CA VAL A 130 -5.10 10.90 -15.49
C VAL A 130 -5.71 12.28 -15.68
N GLY A 131 -6.49 12.76 -14.71
CA GLY A 131 -7.08 14.10 -14.78
C GLY A 131 -6.04 15.24 -14.83
N SER A 132 -4.87 15.05 -14.22
CA SER A 132 -3.75 16.01 -14.33
C SER A 132 -3.13 16.00 -15.73
N LEU A 133 -3.09 14.85 -16.39
CA LEU A 133 -2.56 14.69 -17.74
C LEU A 133 -3.49 15.31 -18.80
N GLU A 134 -4.81 15.15 -18.64
CA GLU A 134 -5.82 15.75 -19.52
C GLU A 134 -5.83 17.28 -19.41
N ARG A 135 -5.69 17.80 -18.19
CA ARG A 135 -5.68 19.26 -17.96
C ARG A 135 -4.46 19.95 -18.57
N ASN A 136 -3.33 19.25 -18.67
CA ASN A 136 -2.12 19.73 -19.35
C ASN A 136 -2.18 19.59 -20.89
N ARG A 137 -3.21 18.92 -21.44
CA ARG A 137 -3.38 18.76 -22.89
C ARG A 137 -4.24 19.88 -23.51
N ARG A 138 -5.08 20.54 -22.73
CA ARG A 138 -5.87 21.71 -23.13
C ARG A 138 -5.08 22.99 -22.89
#